data_AF-A0A2A3FTW9-F1
#
_entry.id   AF-A0A2A3FTW9-F1
#
_cell.length_a   1.000
_cell.length_b   1.000
_cell.length_c   1.000
_cell.angle_alpha   90.00
_cell.angle_beta   90.00
_cell.angle_gamma   90.00
#
_symmetry.space_group_name_H-M   'P 1'
#
loop_
_entity.id
_entity.type
_entity.pdbx_description
1 polymer ?
#
loop_
_entity_poly.entity_id
_entity_poly.type
_entity_poly.pdbx_seq_one_letter_code
_entity_poly.pdbx_strand_id
1 'polypeptide(L)' 'MTENPGTRTLLNVGDRDKVHTDATSEFVIVSIDGEDAVIESVREDVPGRFPFHARLERLVPGES' A
#
# COMPACT_ATOMS: atom_id res chain seq x y z
N MET A 1 -1.64 -17.50 -26.26
CA MET A 1 -2.33 -16.86 -25.13
C MET A 1 -1.56 -15.57 -24.85
N THR A 2 -2.21 -14.43 -25.08
CA THR A 2 -1.58 -13.12 -24.88
C THR A 2 -1.91 -12.68 -23.47
N GLU A 3 -0.98 -12.89 -22.54
CA GLU A 3 -1.02 -12.22 -21.26
C GLU A 3 -0.15 -10.98 -21.37
N ASN A 4 -0.79 -9.82 -21.39
CA ASN A 4 -0.11 -8.58 -21.02
C ASN A 4 -1.11 -7.66 -20.30
N PRO A 5 -1.41 -7.93 -19.02
CA PRO A 5 -2.00 -6.94 -18.14
C PRO A 5 -0.85 -6.18 -17.47
N GLY A 6 -0.71 -4.89 -17.80
CA GLY A 6 0.35 -4.04 -17.28
C GLY A 6 0.57 -4.20 -15.78
N THR A 7 1.84 -4.21 -15.39
CA THR A 7 2.41 -4.25 -14.03
C THR A 7 1.43 -3.86 -12.92
N ARG A 8 0.55 -4.77 -12.52
CA ARG A 8 0.07 -4.81 -11.14
C ARG A 8 1.18 -5.54 -10.40
N THR A 9 2.16 -4.79 -9.90
CA THR A 9 3.02 -5.31 -8.84
C THR A 9 2.09 -5.96 -7.83
N LEU A 10 2.25 -7.27 -7.61
CA LEU A 10 1.47 -7.99 -6.62
C LEU A 10 1.80 -7.35 -5.27
N LEU A 11 0.88 -6.54 -4.74
CA LEU A 11 0.97 -5.98 -3.41
C LEU A 11 0.76 -7.11 -2.40
N ASN A 12 1.66 -7.21 -1.44
CA ASN A 12 1.66 -8.25 -0.42
C ASN A 12 1.63 -7.64 0.98
N VAL A 13 1.14 -8.42 1.95
CA VAL A 13 1.30 -8.07 3.35
C VAL A 13 2.78 -7.94 3.69
N GLY A 14 3.16 -6.82 4.30
CA GLY A 14 4.54 -6.44 4.62
C GLY A 14 5.15 -5.45 3.62
N ASP A 15 4.53 -5.23 2.47
CA ASP A 15 5.00 -4.24 1.50
C ASP A 15 4.87 -2.82 2.07
N ARG A 16 5.79 -1.95 1.65
CA ARG A 16 5.80 -0.53 1.99
C ARG A 16 5.27 0.27 0.81
N ASP A 17 4.23 1.04 1.06
CA ASP A 17 3.48 1.75 0.04
C ASP A 17 3.11 3.17 0.47
N LYS A 18 2.81 3.98 -0.54
CA LYS A 18 2.29 5.33 -0.42
C LYS A 18 0.85 5.33 -0.92
N VAL A 19 0.01 6.18 -0.32
CA VAL A 19 -1.40 6.35 -0.77
C VAL A 19 -1.54 7.23 -2.01
N HIS A 20 -0.44 7.85 -2.46
CA HIS A 20 -0.34 8.68 -3.66
C HIS A 20 1.14 8.80 -4.07
N THR A 21 1.44 9.01 -5.35
CA THR A 21 2.81 9.16 -5.87
C THR A 21 3.58 10.29 -5.19
N ASP A 22 2.92 11.42 -4.92
CA ASP A 22 3.52 12.59 -4.28
C ASP A 22 3.46 12.54 -2.74
N ALA A 23 2.92 11.47 -2.15
CA ALA A 23 2.84 11.37 -0.70
C ALA A 23 4.23 11.16 -0.08
N THR A 24 4.52 11.90 0.97
CA THR A 24 5.74 11.72 1.77
C THR A 24 5.61 10.58 2.78
N SER A 25 4.37 10.29 3.20
CA SER A 25 4.11 9.25 4.20
C SER A 25 4.10 7.87 3.58
N GLU A 26 4.86 6.97 4.18
CA GLU A 26 4.88 5.55 3.84
C GLU A 26 4.12 4.75 4.89
N PHE A 27 3.51 3.67 4.42
CA PHE A 27 2.69 2.76 5.18
C PHE A 27 3.07 1.32 4.87
N VAL A 28 2.85 0.41 5.83
CA VAL A 28 3.01 -1.03 5.65
C VAL A 28 1.63 -1.64 5.44
N ILE A 29 1.48 -2.54 4.46
CA ILE A 29 0.29 -3.38 4.34
C ILE A 29 0.29 -4.41 5.46
N VAL A 30 -0.68 -4.37 6.37
CA VAL A 30 -0.79 -5.31 7.49
C VAL A 30 -1.81 -6.41 7.24
N SER A 31 -2.80 -6.19 6.36
CA SER A 31 -3.70 -7.23 5.87
C SER A 31 -4.31 -6.85 4.50
N ILE A 32 -4.76 -7.87 3.77
CA ILE A 32 -5.46 -7.74 2.49
C ILE A 32 -6.76 -8.53 2.56
N ASP A 33 -7.86 -7.91 2.14
CA ASP A 33 -9.17 -8.53 1.97
C ASP A 33 -9.73 -8.17 0.59
N GLY A 34 -9.54 -9.08 -0.37
CA GLY A 34 -9.96 -8.89 -1.76
C GLY A 34 -9.26 -7.69 -2.41
N GLU A 35 -10.01 -6.60 -2.61
CA GLU A 35 -9.54 -5.35 -3.25
C GLU A 35 -9.11 -4.28 -2.24
N ASP A 36 -9.34 -4.53 -0.95
CA ASP A 36 -9.04 -3.62 0.14
C ASP A 36 -7.82 -4.10 0.93
N ALA A 37 -7.07 -3.16 1.49
CA ALA A 37 -5.96 -3.40 2.38
C ALA A 37 -6.12 -2.59 3.66
N VAL A 38 -5.62 -3.12 4.76
CA VAL A 38 -5.36 -2.34 5.97
C VAL A 38 -3.90 -1.95 5.95
N ILE A 39 -3.64 -0.65 6.08
CA ILE A 39 -2.29 -0.10 6.10
C ILE A 39 -2.01 0.65 7.40
N GLU A 40 -0.77 0.61 7.87
CA GLU A 40 -0.31 1.26 9.10
C GLU A 40 0.92 2.11 8.80
N SER A 41 1.08 3.27 9.46
CA SER A 41 2.28 4.08 9.21
C SER A 41 3.56 3.37 9.65
N VAL A 42 4.62 3.50 8.86
CA VAL A 42 5.96 3.03 9.23
C VAL A 42 6.52 3.83 10.44
N ARG A 43 5.99 5.03 10.71
CA ARG A 43 6.42 5.90 11.82
C ARG A 43 5.47 5.77 13.00
N GLU A 44 6.01 5.59 14.19
CA GLU A 44 5.22 5.42 15.41
C GLU A 44 4.67 6.74 15.99
N ASP A 45 5.24 7.90 15.60
CA ASP A 45 4.93 9.22 16.16
C ASP A 45 4.23 10.17 15.17
N VAL A 46 3.38 9.63 14.28
CA VAL A 46 2.61 10.44 13.32
C VAL A 46 1.10 10.22 13.45
N PRO A 47 0.26 11.20 13.04
CA PRO A 47 -1.21 11.05 13.08
C PRO A 47 -1.76 9.84 12.29
N GLY A 48 -0.97 9.25 11.38
CA GLY A 48 -1.30 8.03 10.62
C GLY A 48 -0.91 6.71 11.29
N ARG A 49 -0.59 6.72 12.59
CA ARG A 49 -0.20 5.54 13.37
C ARG A 49 -1.30 4.47 13.44
N PHE A 50 -2.58 4.88 13.42
CA PHE A 50 -3.67 3.90 13.52
C PHE A 50 -3.96 3.28 12.15
N PRO A 51 -4.14 1.94 12.09
CA PRO A 51 -4.44 1.28 10.84
C PRO A 51 -5.73 1.82 10.20
N PHE A 52 -5.71 2.02 8.89
CA PHE A 52 -6.89 2.44 8.14
C PHE A 52 -7.00 1.69 6.81
N HIS A 53 -8.22 1.66 6.28
CA HIS A 53 -8.52 0.97 5.02
C HIS A 53 -8.11 1.80 3.81
N ALA A 54 -7.47 1.15 2.84
CA ALA A 54 -7.13 1.70 1.55
C ALA A 54 -7.45 0.71 0.44
N ARG A 55 -7.86 1.22 -0.72
CA ARG A 55 -8.04 0.41 -1.92
C ARG A 55 -6.66 0.05 -2.49
N LEU A 56 -6.43 -1.23 -2.81
CA LEU A 56 -5.16 -1.70 -3.38
C LEU A 56 -4.76 -0.94 -4.65
N GLU A 57 -5.73 -0.59 -5.50
CA GLU A 57 -5.49 0.19 -6.73
C GLU A 57 -4.94 1.61 -6.49
N ARG A 58 -5.03 2.12 -5.25
CA ARG A 58 -4.53 3.45 -4.87
C ARG A 58 -3.15 3.39 -4.21
N LEU A 59 -2.70 2.20 -3.84
CA LEU A 59 -1.38 2.03 -3.24
C LEU A 59 -0.32 2.07 -4.34
N VAL A 60 0.70 2.87 -4.06
CA VAL A 60 1.87 3.05 -4.92
C VAL A 60 3.07 2.47 -4.17
N PRO A 61 3.82 1.54 -4.77
CA PRO A 61 5.04 1.02 -4.16
C PRO A 61 5.96 2.13 -3.66
N GLY A 62 6.40 2.01 -2.41
CA GLY A 62 7.43 2.87 -1.84
C GLY A 62 8.74 2.75 -2.60
N GLU A 63 9.60 3.77 -2.48
CA GLU A 63 10.94 3.67 -3.07
C GLU A 63 11.79 2.70 -2.24
N SER A 64 12.48 1.77 -2.91
CA SER A 64 13.36 0.77 -2.27
C SER A 64 14.68 1.35 -1.78
#